data_AF-A0A4Y8K1U9-F1
#
_entry.id   AF-A0A4Y8K1U9-F1
#
_cell.length_a   1.000
_cell.length_b   1.000
_cell.length_c   1.000
_cell.angle_alpha   90.00
_cell.angle_beta   90.00
_cell.angle_gamma   90.00
#
_symmetry.space_group_name_H-M   'P 1'
#
loop_
_entity.id
_entity.type
_entity.pdbx_description
1 polymer ?
#
loop_
_entity_poly.entity_id
_entity_poly.type
_entity_poly.pdbx_seq_one_letter_code
_entity_poly.pdbx_strand_id
1 'polypeptide(L)'
;MTRAIESGQPPAPIPRLKITSLVGGGHEIRVRQSEIDGLTMSELTAAISALRIGGRRIGPDDLGPSIEKFHPHRWVIPIKNGDSE
;
A
#
# COMPACT_ATOMS: atom_id res chain seq x y z
N MET A 1 -25.33 -12.10 -33.03
CA MET A 1 -24.91 -10.85 -32.36
C MET A 1 -23.66 -11.15 -31.54
N THR A 2 -22.49 -10.83 -32.06
CA THR A 2 -21.21 -11.17 -31.43
C THR A 2 -20.85 -10.01 -30.49
N ARG A 3 -21.05 -10.19 -29.17
CA ARG A 3 -20.61 -9.20 -28.18
C ARG A 3 -19.10 -9.31 -28.04
N ALA A 4 -18.42 -8.18 -28.21
CA ALA A 4 -16.99 -8.02 -28.00
C ALA A 4 -16.63 -8.50 -26.58
N ILE A 5 -15.65 -9.39 -26.51
CA ILE A 5 -14.90 -9.72 -25.30
C ILE A 5 -14.31 -8.41 -24.77
N GLU A 6 -14.82 -7.97 -23.63
CA GLU A 6 -14.26 -6.91 -22.82
C GLU A 6 -12.77 -7.22 -22.65
N SER A 7 -11.92 -6.40 -23.29
CA SER A 7 -10.48 -6.47 -23.16
C SER A 7 -10.16 -6.20 -21.70
N GLY A 8 -10.09 -7.27 -20.90
CA GLY A 8 -9.58 -7.24 -19.55
C GLY A 8 -8.14 -6.81 -19.63
N GLN A 9 -7.91 -5.51 -19.51
CA GLN A 9 -6.58 -4.95 -19.29
C GLN A 9 -5.98 -5.79 -18.17
N PRO A 10 -4.82 -6.44 -18.38
CA PRO A 10 -4.20 -7.21 -17.31
C PRO A 10 -4.08 -6.27 -16.11
N PRO A 11 -4.48 -6.69 -14.90
CA PRO A 11 -4.33 -5.84 -13.73
C PRO A 11 -2.90 -5.35 -13.73
N ALA A 12 -2.73 -4.02 -13.70
CA ALA A 12 -1.42 -3.40 -13.66
C ALA A 12 -0.56 -4.13 -12.61
N PRO A 13 0.74 -4.32 -12.86
CA PRO A 13 1.60 -5.07 -11.96
C PRO A 13 1.39 -4.56 -10.54
N ILE A 14 0.77 -5.41 -9.70
CA ILE A 14 0.40 -5.01 -8.35
C ILE A 14 1.71 -4.70 -7.62
N PRO A 15 1.91 -3.46 -7.14
CA PRO A 15 3.14 -3.11 -6.45
C PRO A 15 3.32 -4.02 -5.25
N ARG A 16 4.55 -4.49 -5.03
CA ARG A 16 4.86 -5.40 -3.91
C ARG A 16 5.00 -4.60 -2.63
N LEU A 17 3.93 -3.94 -2.21
CA LEU A 17 3.85 -3.27 -0.93
C LEU A 17 3.96 -4.32 0.18
N LYS A 18 4.80 -4.05 1.17
CA LYS A 18 5.00 -4.92 2.32
C LYS A 18 4.84 -4.13 3.60
N ILE A 19 4.13 -4.72 4.56
CA ILE A 19 4.08 -4.24 5.93
C ILE A 19 5.35 -4.69 6.64
N THR A 20 5.96 -3.77 7.37
CA THR A 20 7.10 -4.03 8.25
C THR A 20 6.67 -3.72 9.68
N SER A 21 6.82 -4.69 10.58
CA SER A 21 6.61 -4.47 12.02
C SER A 21 7.82 -3.75 12.61
N LEU A 22 7.56 -2.79 13.50
CA LEU A 22 8.59 -1.99 14.17
C LEU A 22 8.96 -2.57 15.52
N VAL A 23 10.24 -2.40 15.91
CA VAL A 23 10.71 -2.71 17.26
C VAL A 23 10.10 -1.68 18.21
N GLY A 24 9.38 -2.14 19.24
CA GLY A 24 8.62 -1.28 20.17
C GLY A 24 7.12 -1.18 19.87
N GLY A 25 6.63 -1.88 18.84
CA GLY A 25 5.22 -1.92 18.46
C GLY A 25 4.87 -1.07 17.24
N GLY A 26 3.75 -1.37 16.60
CA GLY A 26 3.29 -0.69 15.39
C GLY A 26 3.83 -1.27 14.08
N HIS A 27 3.34 -0.71 12.98
CA HIS A 27 3.60 -1.20 11.64
C HIS A 27 3.79 -0.04 10.66
N GLU A 28 4.57 -0.26 9.61
CA GLU A 28 4.75 0.71 8.54
C GLU A 28 4.81 0.03 7.18
N ILE A 29 4.35 0.73 6.15
CA ILE A 29 4.55 0.33 4.76
C ILE A 29 5.81 1.04 4.27
N ARG A 30 6.78 0.26 3.79
CA ARG A 30 8.01 0.79 3.18
C ARG A 30 7.92 0.63 1.68
N VAL A 31 8.08 1.74 0.95
CA VAL A 31 7.91 1.77 -0.49
C VAL A 31 9.09 2.47 -1.14
N ARG A 32 9.64 1.86 -2.19
CA ARG A 32 10.67 2.50 -3.02
C ARG A 32 9.98 3.33 -4.10
N GLN A 33 10.59 4.43 -4.52
CA GLN A 33 10.05 5.24 -5.62
C GLN A 33 9.77 4.40 -6.87
N SER A 34 10.65 3.46 -7.21
CA SER A 34 10.49 2.57 -8.37
C SER A 34 9.27 1.62 -8.30
N GLU A 35 8.72 1.37 -7.10
CA GLU A 35 7.54 0.51 -6.91
C GLU A 35 6.24 1.29 -7.05
N ILE A 36 6.29 2.63 -6.98
CA ILE A 36 5.12 3.52 -7.15
C ILE A 36 5.17 4.32 -8.45
N ASP A 37 6.31 4.31 -9.12
CA ASP A 37 6.45 4.97 -10.41
C ASP A 37 5.50 4.34 -11.43
N GLY A 38 4.67 5.17 -12.05
CA GLY A 38 3.63 4.72 -12.99
C GLY A 38 2.32 4.22 -12.35
N LEU A 39 2.17 4.23 -11.02
CA LEU A 39 0.90 3.93 -10.38
C LEU A 39 0.00 5.17 -10.27
N THR A 40 -1.28 4.97 -10.54
CA THR A 40 -2.32 5.94 -10.17
C THR A 40 -2.60 5.88 -8.67
N MET A 41 -3.20 6.95 -8.13
CA MET A 41 -3.64 7.00 -6.74
C MET A 41 -4.63 5.86 -6.40
N SER A 42 -5.48 5.47 -7.35
CA SER A 42 -6.44 4.38 -7.19
C SER A 42 -5.74 3.03 -7.04
N GLU A 43 -4.74 2.75 -7.89
CA GLU A 43 -3.96 1.50 -7.83
C GLU A 43 -3.14 1.40 -6.55
N LEU A 44 -2.55 2.52 -6.11
CA LEU A 44 -1.85 2.58 -4.83
C LEU A 44 -2.82 2.30 -3.67
N THR A 45 -4.01 2.90 -3.69
CA THR A 45 -5.05 2.69 -2.67
C THR A 45 -5.54 1.24 -2.65
N ALA A 46 -5.75 0.64 -3.82
CA ALA A 46 -6.13 -0.77 -3.95
C ALA A 46 -5.04 -1.71 -3.42
N ALA A 47 -3.78 -1.42 -3.73
CA ALA A 47 -2.64 -2.20 -3.24
C ALA A 47 -2.50 -2.11 -1.72
N ILE A 48 -2.69 -0.93 -1.13
CA ILE A 48 -2.67 -0.76 0.33
C ILE A 48 -3.85 -1.51 0.98
N SER A 49 -5.05 -1.40 0.38
CA SER A 49 -6.27 -2.08 0.86
C SER A 49 -6.20 -3.61 0.78
N ALA A 50 -5.26 -4.16 0.01
CA ALA A 50 -5.00 -5.60 -0.04
C ALA A 50 -4.16 -6.10 1.16
N LEU A 51 -3.49 -5.19 1.88
CA LEU A 51 -2.61 -5.53 2.99
C LEU A 51 -3.38 -5.92 4.25
N ARG A 52 -2.79 -6.80 5.06
CA ARG A 52 -3.38 -7.29 6.31
C ARG A 52 -2.37 -7.31 7.46
N ILE A 53 -2.83 -6.94 8.65
CA ILE A 53 -2.10 -7.09 9.93
C ILE A 53 -2.96 -7.93 10.86
N GLY A 54 -2.42 -9.02 11.39
CA GLY A 54 -3.16 -9.88 12.34
C GLY A 54 -4.51 -10.39 11.80
N GLY A 55 -4.65 -10.55 10.48
CA GLY A 55 -5.90 -10.96 9.83
C GLY A 55 -6.88 -9.82 9.52
N ARG A 56 -6.68 -8.61 10.07
CA ARG A 56 -7.46 -7.40 9.76
C ARG A 56 -6.95 -6.73 8.48
N ARG A 57 -7.87 -6.31 7.61
CA ARG A 57 -7.56 -5.51 6.42
C ARG A 57 -7.22 -4.08 6.83
N ILE A 58 -6.18 -3.50 6.24
CA ILE A 58 -5.78 -2.11 6.46
C ILE A 58 -6.56 -1.21 5.52
N GLY A 59 -7.27 -0.23 6.07
CA GLY A 59 -7.97 0.80 5.31
C GLY A 59 -7.14 2.08 5.16
N PRO A 60 -7.61 3.03 4.33
CA PRO A 60 -6.97 4.34 4.19
C PRO A 60 -6.95 5.13 5.52
N ASP A 61 -7.94 4.96 6.39
CA ASP A 61 -8.03 5.64 7.69
C ASP A 61 -6.97 5.18 8.70
N ASP A 62 -6.53 3.93 8.56
CA ASP A 62 -5.45 3.32 9.36
C ASP A 62 -4.08 3.90 8.97
N LEU A 63 -3.97 4.66 7.87
CA LEU A 63 -2.71 5.23 7.43
C LEU A 63 -2.45 6.58 8.10
N GLY A 64 -1.24 6.74 8.60
CA GLY A 64 -0.69 8.03 8.97
C GLY A 64 -0.11 8.79 7.77
N PRO A 65 0.33 10.04 7.98
CA PRO A 65 0.92 10.84 6.92
C PRO A 65 2.19 10.17 6.37
N SER A 66 2.34 10.15 5.04
CA SER A 66 3.52 9.60 4.39
C SER A 66 4.76 10.43 4.71
N ILE A 67 5.85 9.76 5.09
CA ILE A 67 7.13 10.38 5.41
C ILE A 67 8.13 9.99 4.32
N GLU A 68 8.65 10.98 3.62
CA GLU A 68 9.75 10.79 2.68
C GLU A 68 11.08 10.69 3.45
N LYS A 69 11.89 9.69 3.11
CA LYS A 69 13.26 9.53 3.59
C LYS A 69 14.19 9.64 2.40
N PHE A 70 15.18 10.54 2.48
CA PHE A 70 16.06 10.85 1.36
C PHE A 70 17.24 9.85 1.19
N HIS A 71 17.58 9.06 2.20
CA HIS A 71 18.64 8.06 2.10
C HIS A 71 18.39 6.82 2.98
N PRO A 72 18.20 5.61 2.40
CA PRO A 72 17.87 5.38 0.98
C PRO A 72 16.54 6.08 0.63
N HIS A 73 16.39 6.54 -0.62
CA HIS A 73 15.16 7.19 -1.06
C HIS A 73 13.97 6.23 -0.94
N ARG A 74 13.10 6.48 0.04
CA ARG A 74 11.93 5.63 0.34
C ARG A 74 10.82 6.44 0.97
N TRP A 75 9.60 5.99 0.72
CA TRP A 75 8.41 6.46 1.41
C TRP A 75 8.10 5.50 2.54
N VAL A 76 7.80 6.07 3.70
CA VAL A 76 7.36 5.35 4.89
C VAL A 76 5.95 5.80 5.22
N ILE A 77 4.99 4.89 5.19
CA ILE A 77 3.61 5.17 5.57
C ILE A 77 3.37 4.47 6.91
N PRO A 78 3.38 5.20 8.04
CA PRO A 78 3.07 4.61 9.33
C PRO A 78 1.61 4.13 9.34
N ILE A 79 1.36 2.98 9.96
CA ILE A 79 0.01 2.47 10.18
C ILE A 79 -0.36 2.82 11.63
N LYS A 80 -1.41 3.62 11.79
CA LYS A 80 -2.01 3.91 13.08
C LYS A 80 -2.48 2.59 13.67
N ASN A 81 -2.02 2.26 14.86
CA ASN A 81 -2.67 1.19 15.60
C ASN A 81 -4.07 1.68 15.96
N GLY A 82 -5.09 0.91 15.58
CA GLY A 82 -6.45 1.11 16.08
C GLY A 82 -6.55 0.92 17.60
N ASP A 83 -5.55 0.28 18.21
CA ASP A 83 -5.31 0.28 19.65
C ASP A 83 -4.75 1.64 20.08
N SER A 84 -5.63 2.63 20.14
CA SER A 84 -5.50 3.69 21.13
C SER A 84 -6.29 3.29 22.37
N GLU A 85 -5.88 2.22 23.07
CA GLU A 85 -6.28 1.94 24.46
C GLU A 85 -5.14 1.26 25.23
#